data_AF-G3GRN0-F1
#
_entry.id   AF-G3GRN0-F1
#
_cell.length_a   1.000
_cell.length_b   1.000
_cell.length_c   1.000
_cell.angle_alpha   90.00
_cell.angle_beta   90.00
_cell.angle_gamma   90.00
#
_symmetry.space_group_name_H-M   'P 1'
#
loop_
_entity.id
_entity.type
_entity.pdbx_description
1 polymer ?
#
loop_
_entity_poly.entity_id
_entity_poly.type
_entity_poly.pdbx_seq_one_letter_code
_entity_poly.pdbx_strand_id
1 'polypeptide(L)' 'MASHGISQCFVLKGSLNTYRFCDNVWTFVLNDVEFREVTELIKVDKVKIVACDGKNTGSNTTE' A
#
# COMPACT_ATOMS: atom_id res chain seq x y z
N MET A 1 -12.34 11.19 19.11
CA MET A 1 -11.51 11.77 18.04
C MET A 1 -12.18 11.43 16.71
N ALA A 2 -12.60 12.43 15.92
CA ALA A 2 -13.23 12.18 14.63
C ALA A 2 -12.19 11.55 13.69
N SER A 3 -12.42 10.31 13.27
CA SER A 3 -11.68 9.65 12.20
C SER A 3 -11.94 10.45 10.91
N HIS A 4 -10.97 11.27 10.50
CA HIS A 4 -11.02 11.88 9.19
C HIS A 4 -10.80 10.75 8.19
N GLY A 5 -11.87 10.29 7.55
CA GLY A 5 -11.83 9.22 6.57
C GLY A 5 -11.00 9.65 5.37
N ILE A 6 -9.95 8.91 5.05
CA ILE A 6 -9.22 9.07 3.80
C ILE A 6 -10.07 8.40 2.71
N SER A 7 -10.58 9.19 1.76
CA SER A 7 -11.41 8.69 0.64
C SER A 7 -10.67 8.61 -0.70
N GLN A 8 -9.39 8.96 -0.72
CA GLN A 8 -8.60 8.99 -1.95
C GLN A 8 -8.15 7.58 -2.33
N CYS A 9 -8.49 7.15 -3.55
CA CYS A 9 -8.13 5.83 -4.07
C CYS A 9 -7.20 6.01 -5.27
N PHE A 10 -6.01 5.43 -5.17
CA PHE A 10 -5.02 5.46 -6.25
C PHE A 10 -4.92 4.09 -6.92
N VAL A 11 -4.75 4.09 -8.24
CA VAL A 11 -4.38 2.90 -9.01
C VAL A 11 -2.89 2.93 -9.28
N LEU A 12 -2.21 1.83 -8.96
CA LEU A 12 -0.77 1.65 -9.12
C LEU A 12 -0.48 0.68 -10.25
N LYS A 13 0.41 1.05 -11.18
CA LYS A 13 0.91 0.17 -12.24
C LYS A 13 2.43 0.29 -12.33
N GLY A 14 3.14 -0.83 -12.35
CA GLY A 14 4.59 -0.84 -12.49
C GLY A 14 5.14 -2.26 -12.65
N SER A 15 6.44 -2.36 -12.89
CA SER A 15 7.14 -3.63 -13.04
C SER A 15 7.61 -4.14 -11.68
N LEU A 16 7.13 -5.31 -11.25
CA LEU A 16 7.58 -5.91 -9.99
C LEU A 16 9.04 -6.35 -10.10
N ASN A 17 9.90 -5.80 -9.24
CA ASN A 17 11.32 -6.15 -9.17
C ASN A 17 11.57 -7.26 -8.13
N THR A 18 11.06 -7.09 -6.91
CA THR A 18 11.14 -8.11 -5.87
C THR A 18 9.95 -8.00 -4.92
N TYR A 19 9.59 -9.13 -4.31
CA TYR A 19 8.58 -9.19 -3.26
C TYR A 19 9.08 -10.06 -2.10
N ARG A 20 8.59 -9.76 -0.89
CA ARG A 20 8.81 -10.57 0.31
C ARG A 20 7.55 -10.56 1.15
N PHE A 21 7.19 -11.73 1.66
CA PHE A 21 6.21 -11.87 2.73
C PHE A 21 6.90 -12.49 3.96
N CYS A 22 6.81 -11.80 5.08
CA CYS A 22 7.41 -12.21 6.35
C CYS A 22 6.64 -11.53 7.49
N ASP A 23 6.34 -12.26 8.56
CA ASP A 23 5.64 -11.74 9.76
C ASP A 23 4.34 -10.97 9.46
N ASN A 24 3.51 -11.48 8.55
CA ASN A 24 2.28 -10.83 8.09
C ASN A 24 2.47 -9.44 7.46
N VAL A 25 3.70 -9.13 7.02
CA VAL A 25 4.06 -7.91 6.31
C VAL A 25 4.48 -8.25 4.89
N TRP A 26 3.82 -7.59 3.95
CA TRP A 26 4.21 -7.59 2.55
C TRP A 26 5.21 -6.47 2.28
N THR A 27 6.30 -6.78 1.58
CA THR A 27 7.21 -5.80 1.00
C THR A 27 7.27 -6.01 -0.50
N PHE A 28 6.98 -4.97 -1.29
CA PHE A 28 7.14 -4.97 -2.74
C PHE A 28 8.14 -3.89 -3.14
N VAL A 29 9.00 -4.18 -4.11
CA VAL A 29 9.81 -3.18 -4.80
C VAL A 29 9.39 -3.22 -6.27
N LEU A 30 8.97 -2.09 -6.80
CA LEU A 30 8.58 -1.93 -8.20
C LEU A 30 9.51 -0.93 -8.88
N ASN A 31 9.73 -1.11 -10.18
CA ASN A 31 10.39 -0.15 -11.07
C ASN A 31 9.36 0.40 -12.08
N ASP A 32 9.65 1.57 -12.65
CA ASP A 32 8.85 2.21 -13.71
C ASP A 32 7.36 2.34 -13.32
N VAL A 33 7.11 3.01 -12.19
CA VAL A 33 5.81 3.05 -11.53
C VAL A 33 4.99 4.27 -11.97
N GLU A 34 3.73 4.04 -12.31
CA GLU A 34 2.69 5.05 -12.51
C GLU A 34 1.66 4.98 -11.37
N PHE A 35 1.47 6.08 -10.64
CA PHE A 35 0.33 6.30 -9.76
C PHE A 35 -0.72 7.10 -10.50
N ARG A 36 -1.95 6.59 -10.56
CA ARG A 36 -3.10 7.26 -11.16
C ARG A 36 -4.12 7.62 -10.10
N GLU A 37 -4.42 8.90 -10.00
CA GLU A 37 -5.63 9.43 -9.41
C GLU A 37 -6.61 9.84 -10.51
N VAL A 38 -7.79 10.38 -10.16
CA VAL A 38 -8.87 10.71 -11.10
C VAL A 38 -8.37 11.49 -12.32
N THR A 39 -7.47 12.46 -12.12
CA THR A 39 -6.87 13.25 -13.21
C THR A 39 -5.34 13.33 -13.15
N GLU A 40 -4.73 12.89 -12.06
CA GLU A 40 -3.29 13.03 -11.85
C GLU A 40 -2.54 11.74 -12.17
N LEU A 41 -1.41 11.86 -12.88
CA LEU A 41 -0.50 10.78 -13.20
C LEU A 41 0.88 11.12 -12.67
N ILE A 42 1.37 10.35 -11.70
CA ILE A 42 2.70 10.52 -11.11
C ILE A 42 3.58 9.36 -11.56
N LYS A 43 4.75 9.67 -12.11
CA LYS A 43 5.75 8.68 -12.55
C LYS A 43 6.94 8.66 -11.62
N VAL A 44 7.37 7.46 -11.23
CA VAL A 44 8.49 7.25 -10.32
C VAL A 44 9.32 6.05 -10.78
N ASP A 45 10.63 6.22 -10.86
CA ASP A 45 11.54 5.17 -11.34
C ASP A 45 11.53 3.93 -10.44
N LYS A 46 11.35 4.11 -9.13
CA LYS A 46 11.37 3.02 -8.15
C LYS A 46 10.53 3.33 -6.91
N VAL A 47 9.74 2.35 -6.49
CA VAL A 47 8.90 2.44 -5.27
C VAL A 47 9.11 1.20 -4.41
N LYS A 48 9.11 1.41 -3.08
CA LYS A 48 9.02 0.32 -2.08
C LYS A 48 7.70 0.45 -1.33
N ILE A 49 6.85 -0.57 -1.41
CA ILE A 49 5.58 -0.66 -0.68
C ILE A 49 5.78 -1.62 0.49
N VAL A 50 5.40 -1.21 1.69
CA VAL A 50 5.34 -2.06 2.89
C VAL A 50 3.91 -2.03 3.41
N ALA A 51 3.25 -3.18 3.47
CA ALA A 51 1.85 -3.30 3.85
C ALA A 51 1.67 -4.36 4.94
N CYS A 52 1.07 -3.98 6.06
CA CYS A 52 0.65 -4.90 7.12
C CYS A 52 -0.76 -5.44 6.84
N ASP A 53 -1.10 -6.61 7.38
CA ASP A 53 -2.49 -7.10 7.37
C ASP A 53 -3.40 -6.09 8.11
N GLY A 54 -4.50 -5.70 7.46
CA GLY A 54 -5.49 -4.76 7.99
C GLY A 54 -6.48 -5.39 8.97
N LYS A 55 -6.32 -6.67 9.32
CA LYS A 55 -7.15 -7.36 10.33
C LYS A 55 -6.96 -6.74 11.71
N ASN A 56 -7.83 -5.77 12.00
CA ASN A 56 -8.29 -5.26 13.28
C ASN A 56 -7.23 -4.93 14.35
N THR A 57 -6.76 -3.68 14.36
CA THR A 57 -6.18 -3.04 15.57
C THR A 57 -7.25 -2.64 16.60
N GLY A 58 -8.40 -3.33 16.63
CA GLY A 58 -9.62 -2.90 17.31
C GLY A 58 -10.46 -3.98 17.98
N SER A 59 -9.91 -5.14 18.36
CA SER A 59 -10.62 -6.08 19.24
C SER A 59 -9.70 -6.56 20.35
N ASN A 60 -9.92 -6.06 21.55
CA ASN A 60 -9.76 -6.87 22.74
C ASN A 60 -10.66 -8.10 22.57
N THR A 61 -10.09 -9.24 22.17
CA THR A 61 -10.71 -10.53 22.41
C THR A 61 -9.64 -11.40 23.06
N THR A 62 -9.94 -11.73 24.30
CA THR A 62 -9.24 -12.62 25.22
C THR A 62 -8.97 -13.99 24.57
N GLU A 63 -7.82 -14.56 24.96
CA GLU A 63 -7.28 -15.92 24.71
C GLU A 63 -6.46 -16.15 23.43
#